data_AF-A0A0R1HJS4-F1
#
_entry.id   AF-A0A0R1HJS4-F1
#
_cell.length_a   1.000
_cell.length_b   1.000
_cell.length_c   1.000
_cell.angle_alpha   90.00
_cell.angle_beta   90.00
_cell.angle_gamma   90.00
#
_symmetry.space_group_name_H-M   'P 1'
#
loop_
_entity.id
_entity.type
_entity.pdbx_description
1 polymer ?
#
loop_
_entity_poly.entity_id
_entity_poly.type
_entity_poly.pdbx_seq_one_letter_code
_entity_poly.pdbx_strand_id
1 'polypeptide(L)'
;MKTMSYLGETVVESDNINVRTGPSTSFKVTDTLKKGERISIIREKNNWSYVLLPDDKKGWVANWLLSKKNATVTKLSEATIVLDPGHGGNDSGALSIKKKQEKIYTLQMATRVANLLKARGANVLLTRDSDSYVGLTPRAKLAESNNADAFISFHFDSSPNDNEATGLTSYYYKKSTDFALASALNVELNNTGLNNRGTEFGDFLVLRENTQPSVLLELGYINTKYDFKLIQNDNFQEKTAESIVNGLDNYFKNK
;
A
#
# COMPACT_ATOMS: atom_id res chain seq x y z
N MET A 1 -36.35 -26.05 -8.81
CA MET A 1 -34.97 -26.01 -8.26
C MET A 1 -34.27 -24.78 -8.82
N LYS A 2 -33.79 -23.85 -7.97
CA LYS A 2 -32.84 -22.82 -8.42
C LYS A 2 -31.46 -23.46 -8.44
N THR A 3 -30.91 -23.69 -9.63
CA THR A 3 -29.50 -24.05 -9.79
C THR A 3 -28.66 -22.88 -9.29
N MET A 4 -27.85 -23.10 -8.23
CA MET A 4 -26.82 -22.12 -7.87
C MET A 4 -25.74 -22.17 -8.95
N SER A 5 -25.52 -21.06 -9.66
CA SER A 5 -24.40 -20.95 -10.59
C SER A 5 -23.12 -20.69 -9.80
N TYR A 6 -22.16 -21.59 -9.88
CA TYR A 6 -20.81 -21.37 -9.36
C TYR A 6 -19.97 -20.66 -10.41
N LEU A 7 -19.18 -19.67 -10.00
CA LEU A 7 -18.19 -19.01 -10.84
C LEU A 7 -16.94 -19.88 -11.06
N GLY A 8 -16.70 -20.87 -10.18
CA GLY A 8 -15.60 -21.83 -10.30
C GLY A 8 -15.27 -22.52 -8.99
N GLU A 9 -14.25 -23.37 -9.02
CA GLU A 9 -13.64 -23.98 -7.83
C GLU A 9 -12.19 -23.50 -7.68
N THR A 10 -11.69 -23.43 -6.44
CA THR A 10 -10.30 -23.08 -6.16
C THR A 10 -9.79 -23.87 -4.94
N VAL A 11 -8.46 -23.94 -4.82
CA VAL A 11 -7.76 -24.53 -3.68
C VAL A 11 -7.20 -23.41 -2.83
N VAL A 12 -7.31 -23.57 -1.52
CA VAL A 12 -6.73 -22.66 -0.54
C VAL A 12 -5.23 -22.86 -0.48
N GLU A 13 -4.44 -21.79 -0.71
CA GLU A 13 -2.96 -21.87 -0.77
C GLU A 13 -2.26 -21.42 0.51
N SER A 14 -3.00 -20.78 1.41
CA SER A 14 -2.50 -20.25 2.69
C SER A 14 -3.24 -20.88 3.86
N ASP A 15 -2.55 -21.05 4.98
CA ASP A 15 -3.16 -21.55 6.20
C ASP A 15 -3.92 -20.45 6.96
N ASN A 16 -4.99 -20.85 7.66
CA ASN A 16 -5.80 -20.01 8.54
C ASN A 16 -6.47 -18.81 7.86
N ILE A 17 -7.02 -19.02 6.66
CA ILE A 17 -7.79 -17.99 5.97
C ILE A 17 -9.11 -17.76 6.70
N ASN A 18 -9.36 -16.52 7.11
CA ASN A 18 -10.62 -16.15 7.75
C ASN A 18 -11.79 -16.14 6.75
N VAL A 19 -12.85 -16.86 7.10
CA VAL A 19 -14.16 -16.80 6.44
C VAL A 19 -15.04 -15.83 7.22
N ARG A 20 -15.64 -14.84 6.54
CA ARG A 20 -16.34 -13.72 7.18
C ARG A 20 -17.79 -13.59 6.76
N THR A 21 -18.58 -12.92 7.59
CA THR A 21 -19.99 -12.62 7.28
C THR A 21 -20.19 -11.60 6.15
N GLY A 22 -19.14 -10.85 5.77
CA GLY A 22 -19.19 -9.86 4.71
C GLY A 22 -17.84 -9.60 4.03
N PRO A 23 -17.84 -8.90 2.89
CA PRO A 23 -16.68 -8.69 2.03
C PRO A 23 -15.77 -7.56 2.54
N SER A 24 -15.28 -7.67 3.77
CA SER A 24 -14.26 -6.78 4.36
C SER A 24 -13.69 -7.40 5.64
N THR A 25 -12.48 -6.98 6.03
CA THR A 25 -11.80 -7.39 7.26
C THR A 25 -12.52 -6.94 8.53
N SER A 26 -13.43 -5.97 8.45
CA SER A 26 -14.24 -5.52 9.59
C SER A 26 -15.40 -6.45 9.93
N PHE A 27 -15.78 -7.36 9.03
CA PHE A 27 -16.87 -8.31 9.29
C PHE A 27 -16.42 -9.46 10.19
N LYS A 28 -17.36 -9.98 10.99
CA LYS A 28 -17.15 -11.08 11.93
C LYS A 28 -16.62 -12.33 11.20
N VAL A 29 -15.60 -12.96 11.77
CA VAL A 29 -15.10 -14.28 11.35
C VAL A 29 -16.08 -15.36 11.84
N THR A 30 -16.46 -16.27 10.96
CA THR A 30 -17.35 -17.40 11.25
C THR A 30 -16.64 -18.74 11.19
N ASP A 31 -15.67 -18.88 10.30
CA ASP A 31 -14.88 -20.09 10.10
C ASP A 31 -13.47 -19.73 9.64
N THR A 32 -12.61 -20.74 9.54
CA THR A 32 -11.26 -20.63 8.96
C THR A 32 -11.03 -21.75 7.96
N LEU A 33 -10.37 -21.44 6.85
CA LEU A 33 -9.93 -22.43 5.88
C LEU A 33 -8.44 -22.75 6.05
N LYS A 34 -8.08 -23.99 5.76
CA LYS A 34 -6.70 -24.50 5.77
C LYS A 34 -6.17 -24.68 4.37
N LYS A 35 -4.84 -24.65 4.23
CA LYS A 35 -4.19 -24.95 2.95
C LYS A 35 -4.62 -26.32 2.43
N GLY A 36 -4.92 -26.38 1.14
CA GLY A 36 -5.36 -27.58 0.44
C GLY A 36 -6.88 -27.80 0.43
N GLU A 37 -7.65 -27.04 1.21
CA GLU A 37 -9.11 -27.14 1.17
C GLU A 37 -9.66 -26.62 -0.16
N ARG A 38 -10.62 -27.36 -0.72
CA ARG A 38 -11.34 -27.00 -1.93
C ARG A 38 -12.60 -26.25 -1.58
N ILE A 39 -12.83 -25.13 -2.27
CA ILE A 39 -14.02 -24.31 -2.10
C ILE A 39 -14.62 -23.95 -3.45
N SER A 40 -15.94 -23.76 -3.49
CA SER A 40 -16.63 -23.29 -4.69
C SER A 40 -16.93 -21.80 -4.57
N ILE A 41 -16.54 -21.00 -5.57
CA ILE A 41 -16.84 -19.58 -5.63
C ILE A 41 -18.25 -19.41 -6.19
N ILE A 42 -19.13 -18.78 -5.41
CA ILE A 42 -20.52 -18.51 -5.79
C ILE A 42 -20.64 -17.15 -6.49
N ARG A 43 -19.99 -16.12 -5.93
CA ARG A 43 -19.96 -14.75 -6.47
C ARG A 43 -18.79 -13.97 -5.90
N GLU A 44 -18.47 -12.82 -6.48
CA GLU A 44 -17.41 -11.93 -6.01
C GLU A 44 -17.95 -10.51 -5.74
N LYS A 45 -17.34 -9.81 -4.78
CA LYS A 45 -17.60 -8.39 -4.47
C LYS A 45 -16.40 -7.80 -3.73
N ASN A 46 -15.90 -6.65 -4.20
CA ASN A 46 -14.86 -5.85 -3.53
C ASN A 46 -13.60 -6.66 -3.12
N ASN A 47 -13.12 -7.58 -3.95
CA ASN A 47 -12.03 -8.52 -3.68
C ASN A 47 -12.30 -9.60 -2.65
N TRP A 48 -13.57 -9.92 -2.46
CA TRP A 48 -13.97 -11.07 -1.67
C TRP A 48 -14.78 -12.01 -2.54
N SER A 49 -14.50 -13.29 -2.36
CA SER A 49 -15.24 -14.40 -2.93
C SER A 49 -16.23 -14.85 -1.88
N TYR A 50 -17.51 -14.83 -2.23
CA TYR A 50 -18.50 -15.55 -1.46
C TYR A 50 -18.42 -17.02 -1.88
N VAL A 51 -18.02 -17.87 -0.93
CA VAL A 51 -17.66 -19.26 -1.20
C VAL A 51 -18.58 -20.24 -0.49
N LEU A 52 -18.72 -21.43 -1.06
CA LEU A 52 -19.26 -22.62 -0.42
C LEU A 52 -18.07 -23.44 0.13
N LEU A 53 -18.14 -23.75 1.42
CA LEU A 53 -17.17 -24.59 2.12
C LEU A 53 -17.53 -26.07 1.98
N PRO A 54 -16.60 -27.00 2.28
CA PRO A 54 -16.86 -28.45 2.24
C PRO A 54 -18.00 -28.93 3.16
N ASP A 55 -18.30 -28.19 4.23
CA ASP A 55 -19.36 -28.49 5.21
C ASP A 55 -20.69 -27.77 4.90
N ASP A 56 -20.90 -27.36 3.65
CA ASP A 56 -22.05 -26.60 3.14
C ASP A 56 -22.24 -25.19 3.74
N LYS A 57 -21.33 -24.75 4.62
CA LYS A 57 -21.33 -23.36 5.09
C LYS A 57 -20.93 -22.41 3.97
N LYS A 58 -21.31 -21.15 4.13
CA LYS A 58 -20.96 -20.08 3.19
C LYS A 58 -20.41 -18.88 3.92
N GLY A 59 -19.50 -18.19 3.26
CA GLY A 59 -18.97 -16.93 3.77
C GLY A 59 -18.09 -16.24 2.77
N TRP A 60 -17.57 -15.09 3.17
CA TRP A 60 -16.67 -14.29 2.35
C TRP A 60 -15.23 -14.58 2.70
N VAL A 61 -14.45 -14.87 1.67
CA VAL A 61 -13.01 -15.08 1.73
C VAL A 61 -12.32 -14.06 0.84
N ALA A 62 -11.24 -13.50 1.32
CA ALA A 62 -10.44 -12.55 0.57
C ALA A 62 -9.82 -13.20 -0.68
N ASN A 63 -10.03 -12.60 -1.86
CA ASN A 63 -9.56 -13.12 -3.15
C ASN A 63 -8.04 -13.30 -3.19
N TRP A 64 -7.28 -12.40 -2.56
CA TRP A 64 -5.82 -12.44 -2.53
C TRP A 64 -5.25 -13.60 -1.70
N LEU A 65 -6.10 -14.27 -0.90
CA LEU A 65 -5.74 -15.50 -0.17
C LEU A 65 -6.11 -16.77 -0.97
N LEU A 66 -6.86 -16.62 -2.06
CA LEU A 66 -7.25 -17.70 -2.96
C LEU A 66 -6.31 -17.74 -4.17
N SER A 67 -6.13 -18.91 -4.78
CA SER A 67 -5.13 -19.17 -5.83
C SER A 67 -5.41 -18.49 -7.19
N LYS A 68 -5.87 -17.23 -7.24
CA LYS A 68 -5.97 -16.47 -8.50
C LYS A 68 -4.71 -15.63 -8.73
N LYS A 69 -3.57 -16.28 -8.99
CA LYS A 69 -2.34 -15.61 -9.44
C LYS A 69 -2.12 -15.78 -10.95
N ASN A 70 -3.16 -15.54 -11.75
CA ASN A 70 -3.07 -15.49 -13.22
C ASN A 70 -3.83 -14.32 -13.86
N ALA A 71 -4.49 -13.47 -13.07
CA ALA A 71 -5.12 -12.27 -13.60
C ALA A 71 -4.26 -11.05 -13.24
N THR A 72 -3.78 -10.35 -14.26
CA THR A 72 -3.16 -9.03 -14.09
C THR A 72 -4.15 -8.11 -13.38
N VAL A 73 -3.75 -7.52 -12.25
CA VAL A 73 -4.56 -6.52 -11.54
C VAL A 73 -4.58 -5.24 -12.37
N THR A 74 -5.73 -4.96 -12.99
CA THR A 74 -5.93 -3.80 -13.87
C THR A 74 -6.76 -2.68 -13.24
N LYS A 75 -7.34 -2.93 -12.05
CA LYS A 75 -8.13 -1.95 -11.30
C LYS A 75 -7.59 -1.79 -9.89
N LEU A 76 -7.59 -0.55 -9.41
CA LEU A 76 -7.20 -0.24 -8.04
C LEU A 76 -8.06 -0.98 -7.01
N SER A 77 -9.36 -1.10 -7.28
CA SER A 77 -10.29 -1.84 -6.44
C SER A 77 -9.99 -3.34 -6.37
N GLU A 78 -9.07 -3.86 -7.19
CA GLU A 78 -8.62 -5.26 -7.22
C GLU A 78 -7.25 -5.47 -6.54
N ALA A 79 -6.57 -4.37 -6.22
CA ALA A 79 -5.20 -4.39 -5.72
C ALA A 79 -5.10 -4.61 -4.21
N THR A 80 -4.06 -5.34 -3.80
CA THR A 80 -3.50 -5.32 -2.44
C THR A 80 -2.31 -4.37 -2.39
N ILE A 81 -2.38 -3.34 -1.55
CA ILE A 81 -1.38 -2.29 -1.46
C ILE A 81 -0.84 -2.25 -0.03
N VAL A 82 0.49 -2.34 0.10
CA VAL A 82 1.18 -2.12 1.38
C VAL A 82 1.68 -0.69 1.44
N LEU A 83 1.31 0.02 2.49
CA LEU A 83 1.76 1.36 2.80
C LEU A 83 2.72 1.29 3.99
N ASP A 84 3.89 1.89 3.83
CA ASP A 84 4.96 1.85 4.80
C ASP A 84 5.29 3.26 5.29
N PRO A 85 4.64 3.74 6.36
CA PRO A 85 5.06 4.98 6.98
C PRO A 85 6.44 4.79 7.63
N GLY A 86 7.47 5.44 7.09
CA GLY A 86 8.85 5.37 7.54
C GLY A 86 9.02 5.67 9.03
N HIS A 87 10.07 5.13 9.65
CA HIS A 87 10.39 5.35 11.07
C HIS A 87 9.32 4.84 12.04
N GLY A 88 9.21 5.42 13.24
CA GLY A 88 8.19 5.10 14.25
C GLY A 88 8.79 4.65 15.59
N GLY A 89 8.06 4.87 16.68
CA GLY A 89 8.53 4.56 18.03
C GLY A 89 9.80 5.34 18.37
N ASN A 90 10.88 4.64 18.72
CA ASN A 90 12.16 5.25 19.09
C ASN A 90 12.94 5.82 17.90
N ASP A 91 12.57 5.46 16.67
CA ASP A 91 13.14 6.07 15.47
C ASP A 91 12.29 7.27 15.07
N SER A 92 12.83 8.49 15.26
CA SER A 92 12.15 9.73 14.91
C SER A 92 12.11 10.03 13.41
N GLY A 93 13.02 9.41 12.65
CA GLY A 93 13.47 9.95 11.37
C GLY A 93 14.16 11.30 11.52
N ALA A 94 14.24 12.03 10.41
CA ALA A 94 14.81 13.36 10.37
C ALA A 94 14.02 14.35 11.25
N LEU A 95 14.72 15.38 11.72
CA LEU A 95 14.11 16.47 12.46
C LEU A 95 13.85 17.64 11.53
N SER A 96 12.64 18.18 11.61
CA SER A 96 12.29 19.38 10.89
C SER A 96 13.03 20.60 11.40
N ILE A 97 12.93 21.71 10.65
CA ILE A 97 13.50 23.00 11.09
C ILE A 97 12.89 23.53 12.40
N LYS A 98 11.73 23.00 12.81
CA LYS A 98 11.08 23.29 14.11
C LYS A 98 11.21 22.12 15.11
N LYS A 99 12.15 21.21 14.87
CA LYS A 99 12.42 20.00 15.67
C LYS A 99 11.20 19.07 15.80
N LYS A 100 10.33 19.05 14.79
CA LYS A 100 9.26 18.04 14.70
C LYS A 100 9.82 16.79 14.00
N GLN A 101 9.35 15.64 14.43
CA GLN A 101 9.87 14.35 13.97
C GLN A 101 9.18 13.92 12.67
N GLU A 102 9.96 13.44 11.71
CA GLU A 102 9.48 12.93 10.42
C GLU A 102 8.41 11.84 10.57
N LYS A 103 8.59 10.91 11.51
CA LYS A 103 7.66 9.78 11.76
C LYS A 103 6.18 10.18 11.92
N ILE A 104 5.93 11.41 12.35
CA ILE A 104 4.58 11.98 12.53
C ILE A 104 3.96 12.22 11.16
N TYR A 105 4.69 12.87 10.25
CA TYR A 105 4.19 13.25 8.93
C TYR A 105 4.12 12.04 8.00
N THR A 106 5.03 11.07 8.12
CA THR A 106 4.95 9.83 7.34
C THR A 106 3.69 9.04 7.71
N LEU A 107 3.37 8.93 9.01
CA LEU A 107 2.14 8.28 9.48
C LEU A 107 0.88 9.01 9.01
N GLN A 108 0.86 10.35 9.10
CA GLN A 108 -0.25 11.17 8.61
C GLN A 108 -0.50 10.95 7.12
N MET A 109 0.56 11.01 6.30
CA MET A 109 0.46 10.81 4.86
C MET A 109 -0.04 9.41 4.51
N ALA A 110 0.59 8.38 5.08
CA ALA A 110 0.19 6.99 4.84
C ALA A 110 -1.26 6.73 5.25
N THR A 111 -1.73 7.32 6.34
CA THR A 111 -3.12 7.20 6.82
C THR A 111 -4.12 7.86 5.85
N ARG A 112 -3.80 9.05 5.34
CA ARG A 112 -4.63 9.73 4.32
C ARG A 112 -4.74 8.90 3.04
N VAL A 113 -3.60 8.43 2.53
CA VAL A 113 -3.57 7.54 1.35
C VAL A 113 -4.35 6.25 1.63
N ALA A 114 -4.18 5.64 2.80
CA ALA A 114 -4.91 4.44 3.18
C ALA A 114 -6.43 4.63 3.14
N ASN A 115 -6.93 5.75 3.67
CA ASN A 115 -8.35 6.05 3.69
C ASN A 115 -8.91 6.23 2.28
N LEU A 116 -8.21 6.96 1.41
CA LEU A 116 -8.61 7.16 0.01
C LEU A 116 -8.61 5.85 -0.79
N LEU A 117 -7.61 4.99 -0.56
CA LEU A 117 -7.51 3.67 -1.20
C LEU A 117 -8.62 2.71 -0.75
N LYS A 118 -8.87 2.65 0.56
CA LYS A 118 -9.97 1.84 1.14
C LYS A 118 -11.33 2.31 0.61
N ALA A 119 -11.54 3.62 0.48
CA ALA A 119 -12.77 4.18 -0.09
C ALA A 119 -12.97 3.79 -1.57
N ARG A 120 -11.88 3.57 -2.30
CA ARG A 120 -11.89 3.05 -3.68
C ARG A 120 -11.91 1.52 -3.77
N GLY A 121 -12.03 0.81 -2.64
CA GLY A 121 -12.17 -0.65 -2.59
C GLY A 121 -10.87 -1.44 -2.63
N ALA A 122 -9.70 -0.79 -2.60
CA ALA A 122 -8.42 -1.50 -2.52
C ALA A 122 -8.26 -2.20 -1.16
N ASN A 123 -7.56 -3.33 -1.14
CA ASN A 123 -7.10 -3.95 0.10
C ASN A 123 -5.82 -3.24 0.56
N VAL A 124 -5.84 -2.64 1.74
CA VAL A 124 -4.73 -1.80 2.22
C VAL A 124 -4.19 -2.31 3.54
N LEU A 125 -2.89 -2.57 3.57
CA LEU A 125 -2.13 -2.98 4.74
C LEU A 125 -1.13 -1.88 5.09
N LEU A 126 -0.97 -1.57 6.37
CA LEU A 126 0.06 -0.65 6.84
C LEU A 126 1.13 -1.44 7.59
N THR A 127 2.41 -1.09 7.41
CA THR A 127 3.49 -1.66 8.24
C THR A 127 3.37 -1.21 9.69
N ARG A 128 2.85 0.02 9.92
CA ARG A 128 2.38 0.54 11.20
C ARG A 128 1.21 1.51 11.01
N ASP A 129 0.25 1.48 11.92
CA ASP A 129 -0.91 2.39 11.95
C ASP A 129 -0.91 3.31 13.19
N SER A 130 0.16 3.26 13.96
CA SER A 130 0.40 4.08 15.16
C SER A 130 1.89 4.46 15.25
N ASP A 131 2.27 5.16 16.32
CA ASP A 131 3.68 5.51 16.61
C ASP A 131 4.43 4.30 17.21
N SER A 132 4.54 3.23 16.43
CA SER A 132 5.24 2.00 16.79
C SER A 132 6.49 1.81 15.92
N TYR A 133 7.57 1.30 16.52
CA TYR A 133 8.76 0.93 15.76
C TYR A 133 8.53 -0.35 14.95
N VAL A 134 8.98 -0.37 13.70
CA VAL A 134 9.02 -1.55 12.83
C VAL A 134 10.38 -1.61 12.14
N GLY A 135 11.10 -2.73 12.27
CA GLY A 135 12.39 -2.93 11.61
C GLY A 135 12.26 -2.97 10.08
N LEU A 136 13.36 -2.74 9.35
CA LEU A 136 13.33 -2.64 7.88
C LEU A 136 12.89 -3.95 7.19
N THR A 137 13.42 -5.11 7.61
CA THR A 137 13.10 -6.41 6.99
C THR A 137 11.62 -6.78 7.10
N PRO A 138 10.95 -6.66 8.27
CA PRO A 138 9.50 -6.85 8.38
C PRO A 138 8.65 -6.02 7.40
N ARG A 139 9.08 -4.79 7.06
CA ARG A 139 8.34 -3.89 6.16
C ARG A 139 8.22 -4.49 4.76
N ALA A 140 9.35 -4.91 4.18
CA ALA A 140 9.37 -5.61 2.89
C ALA A 140 8.62 -6.95 2.97
N LYS A 141 8.87 -7.74 4.02
CA LYS A 141 8.22 -9.05 4.20
C LYS A 141 6.70 -8.98 4.27
N LEU A 142 6.13 -7.89 4.76
CA LEU A 142 4.68 -7.69 4.75
C LEU A 142 4.11 -7.68 3.32
N ALA A 143 4.77 -7.00 2.38
CA ALA A 143 4.37 -7.01 0.97
C ALA A 143 4.51 -8.39 0.34
N GLU A 144 5.63 -9.07 0.58
CA GLU A 144 5.88 -10.39 0.01
C GLU A 144 4.86 -11.44 0.51
N SER A 145 4.63 -11.47 1.83
CA SER A 145 3.76 -12.47 2.46
C SER A 145 2.29 -12.27 2.06
N ASN A 146 1.92 -11.07 1.62
CA ASN A 146 0.56 -10.76 1.18
C ASN A 146 0.44 -10.67 -0.35
N ASN A 147 1.50 -11.01 -1.11
CA ASN A 147 1.55 -10.85 -2.57
C ASN A 147 1.06 -9.46 -3.02
N ALA A 148 1.52 -8.40 -2.36
CA ALA A 148 1.05 -7.05 -2.64
C ALA A 148 1.34 -6.64 -4.09
N ASP A 149 0.37 -5.99 -4.73
CA ASP A 149 0.50 -5.49 -6.10
C ASP A 149 1.30 -4.20 -6.20
N ALA A 150 1.44 -3.50 -5.06
CA ALA A 150 2.29 -2.33 -4.87
C ALA A 150 2.70 -2.19 -3.39
N PHE A 151 3.96 -1.78 -3.16
CA PHE A 151 4.48 -1.33 -1.88
C PHE A 151 4.92 0.14 -1.99
N ILE A 152 4.48 0.99 -1.07
CA ILE A 152 4.81 2.42 -1.05
C ILE A 152 5.36 2.78 0.32
N SER A 153 6.63 3.17 0.39
CA SER A 153 7.23 3.74 1.59
C SER A 153 7.17 5.27 1.57
N PHE A 154 6.83 5.88 2.71
CA PHE A 154 6.62 7.32 2.86
C PHE A 154 7.69 7.90 3.77
N HIS A 155 8.42 8.89 3.26
CA HIS A 155 9.50 9.59 3.94
C HIS A 155 9.47 11.09 3.61
N PHE A 156 10.24 11.87 4.37
CA PHE A 156 10.57 13.25 4.06
C PHE A 156 12.07 13.47 4.21
N ASP A 157 12.68 13.96 3.14
CA ASP A 157 14.13 14.07 3.01
C ASP A 157 14.69 15.09 4.02
N SER A 158 16.00 15.06 4.21
CA SER A 158 16.71 16.10 4.93
C SER A 158 18.09 16.34 4.32
N SER A 159 18.52 17.59 4.37
CA SER A 159 19.88 17.98 3.95
C SER A 159 20.79 18.16 5.16
N PRO A 160 22.13 18.08 5.00
CA PRO A 160 23.07 18.26 6.11
C PRO A 160 22.88 19.59 6.85
N ASN A 161 22.51 20.66 6.13
CA ASN A 161 22.23 21.97 6.70
C ASN A 161 20.79 22.41 6.40
N ASP A 162 20.18 23.17 7.31
CA ASP A 162 18.81 23.67 7.12
C ASP A 162 18.69 24.56 5.86
N ASN A 163 17.65 24.32 5.06
CA ASN A 163 17.32 25.08 3.83
C ASN A 163 18.31 24.91 2.66
N GLU A 164 19.06 23.82 2.61
CA GLU A 164 20.01 23.56 1.51
C GLU A 164 19.33 22.91 0.28
N ALA A 165 18.22 22.18 0.48
CA ALA A 165 17.52 21.47 -0.59
C ALA A 165 15.99 21.60 -0.48
N THR A 166 15.30 21.38 -1.60
CA THR A 166 13.84 21.42 -1.72
C THR A 166 13.36 20.42 -2.75
N GLY A 167 12.09 20.02 -2.64
CA GLY A 167 11.39 19.21 -3.63
C GLY A 167 11.21 17.77 -3.19
N LEU A 168 10.52 17.02 -4.06
CA LEU A 168 10.18 15.62 -3.84
C LEU A 168 10.90 14.71 -4.83
N THR A 169 11.18 13.48 -4.43
CA THR A 169 11.84 12.45 -5.24
C THR A 169 11.14 11.11 -5.05
N SER A 170 11.00 10.33 -6.10
CA SER A 170 10.47 8.96 -6.01
C SER A 170 11.56 7.94 -6.32
N TYR A 171 11.93 7.13 -5.34
CA TYR A 171 13.01 6.16 -5.45
C TYR A 171 12.50 4.77 -5.84
N TYR A 172 13.24 4.12 -6.72
CA TYR A 172 13.05 2.73 -7.14
C TYR A 172 14.38 1.97 -7.00
N TYR A 173 14.32 0.63 -6.90
CA TYR A 173 15.54 -0.19 -6.88
C TYR A 173 15.71 -1.01 -8.16
N LYS A 174 14.75 -1.89 -8.48
CA LYS A 174 14.76 -2.73 -9.68
C LYS A 174 14.05 -2.03 -10.82
N LYS A 175 14.79 -1.59 -11.85
CA LYS A 175 14.18 -0.95 -13.03
C LYS A 175 13.11 -1.81 -13.72
N SER A 176 13.25 -3.14 -13.69
CA SER A 176 12.31 -4.07 -14.33
C SER A 176 10.96 -4.21 -13.61
N THR A 177 10.92 -4.01 -12.28
CA THR A 177 9.69 -4.23 -11.48
C THR A 177 9.14 -2.94 -10.87
N ASP A 178 10.01 -2.02 -10.47
CA ASP A 178 9.66 -0.88 -9.62
C ASP A 178 9.44 0.40 -10.42
N PHE A 179 10.20 0.59 -11.50
CA PHE A 179 10.25 1.85 -12.23
C PHE A 179 8.88 2.29 -12.77
N ALA A 180 8.07 1.36 -13.27
CA ALA A 180 6.73 1.68 -13.77
C ALA A 180 5.81 2.23 -12.67
N LEU A 181 5.89 1.68 -11.45
CA LEU A 181 5.15 2.18 -10.29
C LEU A 181 5.69 3.56 -9.87
N ALA A 182 7.01 3.68 -9.70
CA ALA A 182 7.64 4.93 -9.29
C ALA A 182 7.34 6.08 -10.27
N SER A 183 7.42 5.82 -11.57
CA SER A 183 7.12 6.80 -12.62
C SER A 183 5.65 7.22 -12.61
N ALA A 184 4.72 6.27 -12.53
CA ALA A 184 3.28 6.56 -12.50
C ALA A 184 2.89 7.44 -11.30
N LEU A 185 3.46 7.17 -10.13
CA LEU A 185 3.23 7.99 -8.93
C LEU A 185 3.91 9.36 -9.05
N ASN A 186 5.16 9.39 -9.51
CA ASN A 186 5.94 10.62 -9.59
C ASN A 186 5.31 11.67 -10.52
N VAL A 187 4.74 11.26 -11.66
CA VAL A 187 4.08 12.18 -12.60
C VAL A 187 2.94 12.96 -11.93
N GLU A 188 2.13 12.29 -11.09
CA GLU A 188 1.02 12.93 -10.39
C GLU A 188 1.46 13.86 -9.25
N LEU A 189 2.67 13.67 -8.73
CA LEU A 189 3.23 14.53 -7.67
C LEU A 189 3.60 15.95 -8.14
N ASN A 190 3.59 16.21 -9.46
CA ASN A 190 3.69 17.58 -10.00
C ASN A 190 2.56 18.51 -9.49
N ASN A 191 1.43 17.95 -9.06
CA ASN A 191 0.26 18.71 -8.61
C ASN A 191 0.32 19.16 -7.14
N THR A 192 1.40 18.83 -6.42
CA THR A 192 1.53 19.09 -4.97
C THR A 192 2.01 20.50 -4.64
N GLY A 193 2.64 21.19 -5.60
CA GLY A 193 3.22 22.52 -5.41
C GLY A 193 4.67 22.53 -4.92
N LEU A 194 5.25 21.36 -4.63
CA LEU A 194 6.71 21.22 -4.46
C LEU A 194 7.39 20.96 -5.80
N ASN A 195 8.66 21.35 -5.91
CA ASN A 195 9.48 21.01 -7.07
C ASN A 195 9.61 19.48 -7.19
N ASN A 196 9.24 18.92 -8.33
CA ASN A 196 9.38 17.49 -8.58
C ASN A 196 10.76 17.19 -9.17
N ARG A 197 11.57 16.42 -8.46
CA ARG A 197 12.94 16.04 -8.85
C ARG A 197 12.97 14.76 -9.68
N GLY A 198 11.81 14.16 -9.95
CA GLY A 198 11.66 12.98 -10.77
C GLY A 198 11.87 11.67 -10.00
N THR A 199 12.17 10.62 -10.77
CA THR A 199 12.46 9.29 -10.25
C THR A 199 13.96 9.02 -10.22
N GLU A 200 14.46 8.37 -9.17
CA GLU A 200 15.87 8.05 -9.02
C GLU A 200 16.09 6.61 -8.50
N PHE A 201 17.23 6.02 -8.82
CA PHE A 201 17.63 4.75 -8.20
C PHE A 201 17.99 4.98 -6.73
N GLY A 202 17.51 4.14 -5.82
CA GLY A 202 17.84 4.21 -4.39
C GLY A 202 18.06 2.84 -3.78
N ASP A 203 19.22 2.63 -3.15
CA ASP A 203 19.60 1.36 -2.51
C ASP A 203 19.03 1.21 -1.09
N PHE A 204 17.71 1.33 -0.96
CA PHE A 204 16.99 1.20 0.30
C PHE A 204 16.58 -0.24 0.55
N LEU A 205 16.81 -0.77 1.76
CA LEU A 205 16.51 -2.18 2.10
C LEU A 205 15.06 -2.55 1.78
N VAL A 206 14.11 -1.67 2.08
CA VAL A 206 12.67 -1.90 1.85
C VAL A 206 12.29 -2.00 0.37
N LEU A 207 13.16 -1.55 -0.54
CA LEU A 207 13.00 -1.71 -1.99
C LEU A 207 13.83 -2.90 -2.48
N ARG A 208 15.11 -2.96 -2.09
CA ARG A 208 16.04 -4.01 -2.51
C ARG A 208 15.56 -5.41 -2.17
N GLU A 209 15.13 -5.61 -0.92
CA GLU A 209 14.67 -6.90 -0.40
C GLU A 209 13.17 -7.15 -0.62
N ASN A 210 12.49 -6.28 -1.38
CA ASN A 210 11.10 -6.47 -1.74
C ASN A 210 10.99 -7.09 -3.13
N THR A 211 10.32 -8.23 -3.21
CA THR A 211 10.06 -8.93 -4.48
C THR A 211 8.80 -8.43 -5.19
N GLN A 212 7.97 -7.61 -4.54
CA GLN A 212 6.81 -6.96 -5.14
C GLN A 212 7.18 -5.60 -5.73
N PRO A 213 6.41 -5.04 -6.69
CA PRO A 213 6.63 -3.68 -7.19
C PRO A 213 6.65 -2.68 -6.04
N SER A 214 7.75 -1.93 -5.92
CA SER A 214 8.00 -1.08 -4.75
C SER A 214 8.48 0.32 -5.10
N VAL A 215 8.14 1.31 -4.28
CA VAL A 215 8.61 2.69 -4.40
C VAL A 215 8.80 3.30 -3.01
N LEU A 216 9.80 4.17 -2.85
CA LEU A 216 9.96 5.03 -1.68
C LEU A 216 9.77 6.48 -2.12
N LEU A 217 8.89 7.21 -1.44
CA LEU A 217 8.56 8.59 -1.75
C LEU A 217 9.18 9.51 -0.70
N GLU A 218 10.12 10.35 -1.13
CA GLU A 218 10.59 11.49 -0.35
C GLU A 218 9.74 12.71 -0.70
N LEU A 219 8.82 13.10 0.19
CA LEU A 219 7.73 14.03 -0.11
C LEU A 219 8.04 15.50 0.27
N GLY A 220 9.31 15.90 0.16
CA GLY A 220 9.81 17.22 0.55
C GLY A 220 10.92 17.15 1.59
N TYR A 221 11.74 18.22 1.67
CA TYR A 221 12.81 18.32 2.66
C TYR A 221 12.29 18.85 4.00
N ILE A 222 12.22 18.01 5.02
CA ILE A 222 11.62 18.37 6.31
C ILE A 222 12.37 19.48 7.05
N ASN A 223 13.67 19.62 6.80
CA ASN A 223 14.52 20.67 7.39
C ASN A 223 14.62 21.96 6.54
N THR A 224 13.75 22.11 5.54
CA THR A 224 13.63 23.33 4.74
C THR A 224 12.38 24.11 5.11
N LYS A 225 12.50 25.42 5.38
CA LYS A 225 11.37 26.29 5.80
C LYS A 225 10.20 26.25 4.83
N TYR A 226 10.50 26.30 3.53
CA TYR A 226 9.49 26.32 2.48
C TYR A 226 8.75 24.98 2.42
N ASP A 227 9.46 23.87 2.23
CA ASP A 227 8.89 22.53 2.19
C ASP A 227 8.13 22.20 3.47
N PHE A 228 8.73 22.43 4.64
CA PHE A 228 8.08 22.13 5.91
C PHE A 228 6.79 22.93 6.12
N LYS A 229 6.71 24.18 5.65
CA LYS A 229 5.46 24.94 5.68
C LYS A 229 4.34 24.24 4.88
N LEU A 230 4.68 23.59 3.77
CA LEU A 230 3.74 22.80 2.98
C LEU A 230 3.47 21.43 3.60
N ILE A 231 4.49 20.70 4.05
CA ILE A 231 4.37 19.37 4.68
C ILE A 231 3.37 19.40 5.86
N GLN A 232 3.38 20.47 6.66
CA GLN A 232 2.47 20.65 7.79
C GLN A 232 1.04 21.08 7.41
N ASN A 233 0.81 21.47 6.15
CA ASN A 233 -0.46 22.01 5.70
C ASN A 233 -1.42 20.90 5.26
N ASP A 234 -2.65 20.89 5.78
CA ASP A 234 -3.64 19.87 5.48
C ASP A 234 -3.97 19.77 3.97
N ASN A 235 -4.15 20.91 3.30
CA ASN A 235 -4.45 20.93 1.86
C ASN A 235 -3.28 20.39 1.01
N PHE A 236 -2.04 20.62 1.42
CA PHE A 236 -0.89 19.96 0.78
C PHE A 236 -0.91 18.45 1.00
N GLN A 237 -1.18 17.99 2.22
CA GLN A 237 -1.24 16.56 2.52
C GLN A 237 -2.38 15.85 1.78
N GLU A 238 -3.54 16.49 1.66
CA GLU A 238 -4.69 15.98 0.90
C GLU A 238 -4.38 15.87 -0.58
N LYS A 239 -3.87 16.95 -1.20
CA LYS A 239 -3.47 16.94 -2.61
C LYS A 239 -2.40 15.89 -2.90
N THR A 240 -1.41 15.77 -2.03
CA THR A 240 -0.35 14.76 -2.18
C THR A 240 -0.91 13.35 -2.07
N ALA A 241 -1.81 13.09 -1.12
CA ALA A 241 -2.46 11.79 -1.00
C ALA A 241 -3.33 11.48 -2.23
N GLU A 242 -4.09 12.45 -2.74
CA GLU A 242 -4.88 12.31 -3.97
C GLU A 242 -4.00 12.02 -5.19
N SER A 243 -2.90 12.75 -5.37
CA SER A 243 -1.91 12.50 -6.42
C SER A 243 -1.36 11.08 -6.38
N ILE A 244 -1.00 10.57 -5.20
CA ILE A 244 -0.49 9.20 -5.04
C ILE A 244 -1.56 8.16 -5.46
N VAL A 245 -2.81 8.36 -5.05
CA VAL A 245 -3.88 7.43 -5.45
C VAL A 245 -4.22 7.52 -6.94
N ASN A 246 -4.20 8.71 -7.53
CA ASN A 246 -4.37 8.87 -8.98
C ASN A 246 -3.23 8.19 -9.74
N GLY A 247 -2.01 8.26 -9.22
CA GLY A 247 -0.84 7.59 -9.80
C GLY A 247 -1.00 6.07 -9.75
N LEU A 248 -1.52 5.53 -8.65
CA LEU A 248 -1.86 4.12 -8.54
C LEU A 248 -2.99 3.70 -9.49
N ASP A 249 -4.05 4.50 -9.61
CA ASP A 249 -5.13 4.28 -10.57
C ASP A 249 -4.56 4.17 -12.00
N ASN A 250 -3.66 5.08 -12.37
CA ASN A 250 -3.00 5.07 -13.68
C ASN A 250 -2.05 3.89 -13.85
N TYR A 251 -1.29 3.53 -12.80
CA TYR A 251 -0.40 2.37 -12.81
C TYR A 251 -1.17 1.08 -13.10
N PHE A 252 -2.26 0.81 -12.38
CA PHE A 252 -3.03 -0.41 -12.56
C PHE A 252 -3.78 -0.45 -13.89
N LYS A 253 -4.35 0.67 -14.36
CA LYS A 253 -5.03 0.73 -15.66
C LYS A 253 -4.13 0.36 -16.85
N ASN A 254 -2.82 0.55 -16.71
CA ASN A 254 -1.84 0.36 -17.79
C ASN A 254 -0.99 -0.92 -17.63
N LYS A 255 -1.39 -1.85 -16.75
CA LYS A 255 -0.76 -3.18 -16.61
C LYS A 255 -1.27 -4.20 -17.63
#